data_AF-X0YRB0-F1
#
_entry.id   AF-X0YRB0-F1
#
_cell.length_a   1.000
_cell.length_b   1.000
_cell.length_c   1.000
_cell.angle_alpha   90.00
_cell.angle_beta   90.00
_cell.angle_gamma   90.00
#
_symmetry.space_group_name_H-M   'P 1'
#
loop_
_entity.id
_entity.type
_entity.pdbx_description
1 polymer ?
#
loop_
_entity_poly.entity_id
_entity_poly.type
_entity_poly.pdbx_seq_one_letter_code
_entity_poly.pdbx_strand_id
1 'polypeptide(L)'
;LGLLRKLEEEDPENQEIIRKIFDIYYVSGDFKSAREYYQKIIKLDEEYEAGPEVTADLCLYTIYSGYLYERLDVRDDWESSYLAISYRPEQKFTLVLSVNWLNRFGKMDRNVGLAFYTDLTSSLNAYLGLTSSHEPDFSPSQRYDLDLVLKAKRGTSFLAGLDYLIFDEGVVQVYALGFEHYPSGRIYFSYQLFHSQDYDGLTSDSHLLKLNYSREKSYLYTFGYATGSEAFLVESREEVMNVESKTFFLILKRWFNPRWGMNINASYTDRKTLTLK
;
A
#
# COMPACT_ATOMS: atom_id res chain seq x y z
N LEU A 1 1.98 -33.08 -3.00
CA LEU A 1 0.58 -32.86 -2.57
C LEU A 1 -0.29 -34.12 -2.65
N GLY A 2 -0.39 -34.80 -3.80
CA GLY A 2 -1.27 -35.98 -3.95
C GLY A 2 -1.02 -37.12 -2.94
N LEU A 3 0.24 -37.45 -2.64
CA LEU A 3 0.57 -38.44 -1.61
C LEU A 3 0.19 -37.97 -0.19
N LEU A 4 0.50 -36.70 0.14
CA LEU A 4 0.20 -36.15 1.47
C LEU A 4 -1.30 -36.12 1.76
N ARG A 5 -2.13 -35.81 0.77
CA ARG A 5 -3.59 -35.85 0.91
C ARG A 5 -4.10 -37.27 1.19
N LYS A 6 -3.54 -38.29 0.53
CA LYS A 6 -3.88 -39.70 0.84
C LYS A 6 -3.48 -40.07 2.27
N LEU A 7 -2.30 -39.64 2.71
CA LEU A 7 -1.85 -39.89 4.08
C LEU A 7 -2.70 -39.13 5.12
N GLU A 8 -3.20 -37.93 4.79
CA GLU A 8 -4.18 -37.22 5.62
C GLU A 8 -5.52 -37.96 5.67
N GLU A 9 -5.98 -38.58 4.57
CA GLU A 9 -7.20 -39.40 4.57
C GLU A 9 -7.06 -40.64 5.46
N GLU A 10 -5.86 -41.23 5.52
CA GLU A 10 -5.54 -42.39 6.37
C GLU A 10 -5.36 -42.02 7.85
N ASP A 11 -4.80 -40.85 8.14
CA ASP A 11 -4.58 -40.32 9.50
C ASP A 11 -4.88 -38.80 9.56
N PRO A 12 -6.17 -38.41 9.72
CA PRO A 12 -6.61 -37.02 9.62
C PRO A 12 -6.14 -36.09 10.74
N GLU A 13 -5.58 -36.64 11.82
CA GLU A 13 -5.10 -35.87 12.98
C GLU A 13 -3.57 -35.80 13.02
N ASN A 14 -2.89 -36.35 12.00
CA ASN A 14 -1.45 -36.33 11.91
C ASN A 14 -0.91 -34.91 11.68
N GLN A 15 -0.44 -34.28 12.75
CA GLN A 15 0.03 -32.90 12.71
C GLN A 15 1.19 -32.68 11.72
N GLU A 16 2.07 -33.67 11.54
CA GLU A 16 3.20 -33.54 10.61
C GLU A 16 2.72 -33.48 9.16
N ILE A 17 1.76 -34.32 8.79
CA ILE A 17 1.17 -34.33 7.45
C ILE A 17 0.43 -33.01 7.19
N ILE A 18 -0.39 -32.56 8.14
CA ILE A 18 -1.15 -31.31 8.03
C ILE A 18 -0.21 -30.11 7.89
N ARG A 19 0.87 -30.04 8.68
CA ARG A 19 1.90 -28.99 8.57
C ARG A 19 2.59 -29.00 7.21
N LYS A 20 2.92 -30.18 6.66
CA LYS A 20 3.52 -30.28 5.32
C LYS A 20 2.56 -29.84 4.21
N ILE A 21 1.27 -30.14 4.32
CA ILE A 21 0.27 -29.68 3.34
C ILE A 21 0.10 -28.16 3.45
N PHE A 22 0.03 -27.64 4.67
CA PHE A 22 0.03 -26.21 4.96
C PHE A 22 1.22 -25.49 4.29
N ASP A 23 2.44 -25.96 4.51
CA ASP A 23 3.65 -25.37 3.94
C ASP A 23 3.64 -25.37 2.42
N ILE A 24 3.18 -26.46 1.79
CA ILE A 24 3.07 -26.53 0.32
C ILE A 24 2.10 -25.47 -0.19
N TYR A 25 0.94 -25.32 0.43
CA TYR A 25 -0.03 -24.31 0.02
C TYR A 25 0.46 -22.89 0.26
N TYR A 26 1.09 -22.65 1.40
CA TYR A 26 1.64 -21.35 1.74
C TYR A 26 2.76 -20.95 0.77
N VAL A 27 3.69 -21.85 0.46
CA VAL A 27 4.78 -21.61 -0.50
C VAL A 27 4.27 -21.45 -1.93
N SER A 28 3.19 -22.16 -2.32
CA SER A 28 2.56 -21.94 -3.62
C SER A 28 1.73 -20.65 -3.69
N GLY A 29 1.54 -19.97 -2.55
CA GLY A 29 0.72 -18.76 -2.41
C GLY A 29 -0.79 -19.03 -2.42
N ASP A 30 -1.23 -20.28 -2.33
CA ASP A 30 -2.64 -20.64 -2.17
C ASP A 30 -3.05 -20.40 -0.72
N PHE A 31 -3.18 -19.12 -0.35
CA PHE A 31 -3.47 -18.70 1.01
C PHE A 31 -4.87 -19.12 1.47
N LYS A 32 -5.80 -19.37 0.55
CA LYS A 32 -7.13 -19.91 0.90
C LYS A 32 -6.97 -21.31 1.48
N SER A 33 -6.33 -22.22 0.73
CA SER A 33 -6.07 -23.58 1.21
C SER A 33 -5.14 -23.57 2.43
N ALA A 34 -4.07 -22.75 2.41
CA ALA A 34 -3.15 -22.65 3.54
C ALA A 34 -3.87 -22.20 4.83
N ARG A 35 -4.83 -21.26 4.74
CA ARG A 35 -5.63 -20.81 5.88
C ARG A 35 -6.48 -21.95 6.46
N GLU A 36 -7.10 -22.76 5.61
CA GLU A 36 -7.89 -23.93 6.05
C GLU A 36 -7.02 -24.93 6.84
N TYR A 37 -5.81 -25.22 6.34
CA TYR A 37 -4.89 -26.12 7.05
C TYR A 37 -4.29 -25.49 8.30
N TYR A 38 -4.02 -24.18 8.30
CA TYR A 38 -3.58 -23.46 9.50
C TYR A 38 -4.64 -23.55 10.61
N GLN A 39 -5.91 -23.39 10.27
CA GLN A 39 -7.02 -23.58 11.21
C GLN A 39 -7.11 -25.03 11.73
N LYS A 40 -6.82 -26.03 10.89
CA LYS A 40 -6.71 -27.43 11.34
C LYS A 40 -5.57 -27.62 12.33
N ILE A 41 -4.40 -27.04 12.09
CA ILE A 41 -3.25 -27.14 13.00
C ILE A 41 -3.60 -26.54 14.36
N ILE A 42 -4.18 -25.34 14.40
CA ILE A 42 -4.57 -24.68 15.67
C ILE A 42 -5.60 -25.52 16.46
N LYS A 43 -6.51 -26.23 15.78
CA LYS A 43 -7.48 -27.11 16.45
C LYS A 43 -6.82 -28.33 17.11
N LEU A 44 -5.71 -28.82 16.55
CA LEU A 44 -4.98 -29.98 17.05
C LEU A 44 -3.90 -29.60 18.07
N ASP A 45 -3.41 -28.36 18.00
CA ASP A 45 -2.36 -27.80 18.83
C ASP A 45 -2.69 -26.32 19.07
N GLU A 46 -3.39 -26.04 20.17
CA GLU A 46 -3.82 -24.67 20.53
C GLU A 46 -2.62 -23.75 20.82
N GLU A 47 -1.45 -24.32 21.14
CA GLU A 47 -0.21 -23.57 21.37
C GLU A 47 0.55 -23.29 20.06
N TYR A 48 0.14 -23.86 18.94
CA TYR A 48 0.78 -23.62 17.65
C TYR A 48 0.66 -22.16 17.23
N GLU A 49 1.81 -21.52 17.05
CA GLU A 49 1.90 -20.16 16.53
C GLU A 49 2.85 -20.12 15.32
N ALA A 50 2.29 -19.79 14.15
CA ALA A 50 3.12 -19.47 12.99
C ALA A 50 3.81 -18.12 13.19
N GLY A 51 4.89 -17.89 12.42
CA GLY A 51 5.57 -16.59 12.42
C GLY A 51 4.62 -15.45 12.00
N PRO A 52 4.80 -14.22 12.52
CA PRO A 52 3.91 -13.08 12.25
C PRO A 52 3.58 -12.80 10.78
N GLU A 53 4.55 -13.00 9.87
CA GLU A 53 4.36 -12.84 8.42
C GLU A 53 3.36 -13.86 7.86
N VAL A 54 3.54 -15.13 8.24
CA VAL A 54 2.65 -16.22 7.83
C VAL A 54 1.24 -15.93 8.32
N THR A 55 1.11 -15.54 9.59
CA THR A 55 -0.19 -15.21 10.15
C THR A 55 -0.83 -14.01 9.44
N ALA A 56 -0.06 -12.97 9.13
CA ALA A 56 -0.54 -11.80 8.40
C ALA A 56 -0.97 -12.14 6.96
N ASP A 57 -0.22 -12.98 6.25
CA ASP A 57 -0.56 -13.44 4.90
C ASP A 57 -1.84 -14.26 4.85
N LEU A 58 -2.07 -15.06 5.90
CA LEU A 58 -3.26 -15.86 6.07
C LEU A 58 -4.47 -15.06 6.54
N CYS A 59 -4.32 -13.79 6.93
CA CYS A 59 -5.46 -12.98 7.35
C CYS A 59 -6.44 -12.75 6.19
N LEU A 60 -7.70 -13.12 6.40
CA LEU A 60 -8.78 -12.82 5.45
C LEU A 60 -9.13 -11.33 5.47
N TYR A 61 -9.09 -10.74 6.66
CA TYR A 61 -9.30 -9.32 6.89
C TYR A 61 -8.06 -8.73 7.53
N THR A 62 -7.64 -7.57 7.05
CA THR A 62 -6.59 -6.75 7.67
C THR A 62 -7.20 -5.40 7.97
N ILE A 63 -6.96 -4.90 9.18
CA ILE A 63 -7.37 -3.55 9.58
C ILE A 63 -6.09 -2.74 9.77
N TYR A 64 -6.03 -1.58 9.14
CA TYR A 64 -4.89 -0.71 9.29
C TYR A 64 -5.33 0.73 9.39
N SER A 65 -4.65 1.45 10.28
CA SER A 65 -4.85 2.87 10.48
C SER A 65 -3.51 3.56 10.40
N GLY A 66 -3.52 4.83 10.04
CA GLY A 66 -2.32 5.61 10.08
C GLY A 66 -2.58 7.07 10.39
N TYR A 67 -1.50 7.71 10.79
CA TYR A 67 -1.41 9.14 10.98
C TYR A 67 -0.19 9.67 10.22
N LEU A 68 -0.38 10.74 9.46
CA LEU A 68 0.66 11.49 8.79
C LEU A 68 0.67 12.89 9.39
N TYR A 69 1.86 13.33 9.79
CA TYR A 69 2.14 14.72 10.06
C TYR A 69 3.18 15.21 9.06
N GLU A 70 2.88 16.31 8.41
CA GLU A 70 3.75 16.96 7.44
C GLU A 70 3.99 18.40 7.86
N ARG A 71 5.27 18.67 8.13
CA ARG A 71 5.74 20.00 8.47
C ARG A 71 6.00 20.80 7.21
N LEU A 72 5.37 21.97 7.12
CA LEU A 72 5.50 22.89 5.99
C LEU A 72 6.27 24.14 6.40
N ASP A 73 7.18 24.62 5.54
CA ASP A 73 8.03 25.77 5.83
C ASP A 73 7.38 27.13 5.50
N VAL A 74 6.49 27.17 4.50
CA VAL A 74 5.84 28.40 4.03
C VAL A 74 4.33 28.45 4.36
N ARG A 75 3.75 27.37 4.89
CA ARG A 75 2.30 27.24 5.15
C ARG A 75 2.04 26.49 6.46
N ASP A 76 0.77 26.47 6.88
CA ASP A 76 0.33 25.67 8.02
C ASP A 76 0.57 24.18 7.78
N ASP A 77 1.01 23.48 8.81
CA ASP A 77 1.27 22.05 8.78
C ASP A 77 0.04 21.24 8.34
N TRP A 78 0.30 20.06 7.79
CA TRP A 78 -0.73 19.14 7.37
C TRP A 78 -0.77 17.92 8.29
N GLU A 79 -1.98 17.58 8.72
CA GLU A 79 -2.27 16.35 9.41
C GLU A 79 -3.28 15.53 8.62
N SER A 80 -3.02 14.23 8.48
CA SER A 80 -4.04 13.30 7.99
C SER A 80 -4.07 12.02 8.80
N SER A 81 -5.25 11.43 8.84
CA SER A 81 -5.45 10.12 9.43
C SER A 81 -6.36 9.29 8.56
N TYR A 82 -6.21 7.97 8.64
CA TYR A 82 -7.04 7.06 7.89
C TYR A 82 -7.34 5.79 8.66
N LEU A 83 -8.42 5.15 8.26
CA LEU A 83 -8.77 3.79 8.62
C LEU A 83 -9.11 3.03 7.35
N ALA A 84 -8.52 1.86 7.19
CA ALA A 84 -8.76 1.00 6.06
C ALA A 84 -8.94 -0.45 6.50
N ILE A 85 -9.78 -1.16 5.75
CA ILE A 85 -10.06 -2.57 5.91
C ILE A 85 -9.82 -3.21 4.55
N SER A 86 -8.96 -4.23 4.51
CA SER A 86 -8.77 -5.05 3.31
C SER A 86 -9.34 -6.44 3.48
N TYR A 87 -9.96 -6.95 2.43
CA TYR A 87 -10.48 -8.30 2.31
C TYR A 87 -9.73 -9.07 1.21
N ARG A 88 -9.11 -10.20 1.58
CA ARG A 88 -8.32 -11.06 0.69
C ARG A 88 -8.89 -12.49 0.64
N PRO A 89 -9.96 -12.72 -0.15
CA PRO A 89 -10.61 -14.03 -0.25
C PRO A 89 -9.75 -15.07 -0.96
N GLU A 90 -8.95 -14.62 -1.94
CA GLU A 90 -8.16 -15.46 -2.82
C GLU A 90 -6.76 -14.86 -3.01
N GLN A 91 -5.85 -15.67 -3.56
CA GLN A 91 -4.46 -15.26 -3.83
C GLN A 91 -4.37 -14.02 -4.72
N LYS A 92 -5.24 -13.96 -5.74
CA LYS A 92 -5.14 -13.00 -6.84
C LYS A 92 -5.95 -11.74 -6.62
N PHE A 93 -6.73 -11.64 -5.56
CA PHE A 93 -7.69 -10.55 -5.40
C PHE A 93 -7.66 -9.99 -3.98
N THR A 94 -7.51 -8.67 -3.86
CA THR A 94 -7.70 -7.96 -2.60
C THR A 94 -8.62 -6.77 -2.85
N LEU A 95 -9.65 -6.64 -2.01
CA LEU A 95 -10.51 -5.46 -1.96
C LEU A 95 -10.11 -4.61 -0.75
N VAL A 96 -10.11 -3.29 -0.88
CA VAL A 96 -9.80 -2.35 0.19
C VAL A 96 -10.90 -1.31 0.27
N LEU A 97 -11.42 -1.09 1.47
CA LEU A 97 -12.26 0.05 1.81
C LEU A 97 -11.47 0.97 2.73
N SER A 98 -11.52 2.28 2.49
CA SER A 98 -10.82 3.27 3.30
C SER A 98 -11.68 4.50 3.56
N VAL A 99 -11.43 5.13 4.71
CA VAL A 99 -11.93 6.45 5.06
C VAL A 99 -10.74 7.28 5.52
N ASN A 100 -10.62 8.48 4.97
CA ASN A 100 -9.53 9.40 5.27
C ASN A 100 -10.10 10.71 5.83
N TRP A 101 -9.38 11.28 6.80
CA TRP A 101 -9.61 12.61 7.35
C TRP A 101 -8.37 13.43 7.07
N LEU A 102 -8.52 14.52 6.32
CA LEU A 102 -7.44 15.37 5.85
C LEU A 102 -7.65 16.75 6.47
N ASN A 103 -6.70 17.23 7.27
CA ASN A 103 -6.75 18.56 7.88
C ASN A 103 -5.62 19.42 7.32
N ARG A 104 -5.98 20.41 6.51
CA ARG A 104 -5.02 21.25 5.81
C ARG A 104 -5.54 22.66 5.62
N PHE A 105 -4.65 23.66 5.74
CA PHE A 105 -4.99 25.08 5.55
C PHE A 105 -6.14 25.55 6.45
N GLY A 106 -6.27 24.96 7.64
CA GLY A 106 -7.39 25.21 8.56
C GLY A 106 -8.74 24.66 8.08
N LYS A 107 -8.74 23.84 7.02
CA LYS A 107 -9.90 23.17 6.43
C LYS A 107 -9.81 21.67 6.62
N MET A 108 -10.97 21.00 6.62
CA MET A 108 -11.04 19.56 6.85
C MET A 108 -11.85 18.88 5.75
N ASP A 109 -11.18 18.01 5.01
CA ASP A 109 -11.81 17.13 4.03
C ASP A 109 -11.95 15.71 4.57
N ARG A 110 -12.95 15.01 4.00
CA ARG A 110 -13.17 13.59 4.23
C ARG A 110 -13.41 12.92 2.91
N ASN A 111 -12.77 11.79 2.71
CA ASN A 111 -12.98 11.00 1.52
C ASN A 111 -13.13 9.51 1.87
N VAL A 112 -13.83 8.80 0.99
CA VAL A 112 -14.06 7.37 1.07
C VAL A 112 -13.48 6.74 -0.18
N GLY A 113 -12.60 5.76 0.01
CA GLY A 113 -11.92 5.06 -1.08
C GLY A 113 -12.31 3.60 -1.14
N LEU A 114 -12.52 3.09 -2.35
CA LEU A 114 -12.65 1.68 -2.67
C LEU A 114 -11.54 1.30 -3.66
N ALA A 115 -10.76 0.28 -3.33
CA ALA A 115 -9.67 -0.14 -4.20
C ALA A 115 -9.61 -1.65 -4.39
N PHE A 116 -9.05 -2.06 -5.53
CA PHE A 116 -8.97 -3.43 -6.00
C PHE A 116 -7.54 -3.72 -6.42
N TYR A 117 -6.97 -4.80 -5.91
CA TYR A 117 -5.71 -5.36 -6.39
C TYR A 117 -6.00 -6.68 -7.07
N THR A 118 -5.45 -6.89 -8.27
CA THR A 118 -5.58 -8.16 -8.97
C THR A 118 -4.30 -8.61 -9.67
N ASP A 119 -4.02 -9.92 -9.64
CA ASP A 119 -3.02 -10.54 -10.51
C ASP A 119 -3.65 -10.81 -11.89
N LEU A 120 -3.28 -10.02 -12.91
CA LEU A 120 -3.72 -10.24 -14.29
C LEU A 120 -3.01 -11.45 -14.91
N THR A 121 -1.73 -11.62 -14.59
CA THR A 121 -0.92 -12.79 -14.93
C THR A 121 0.00 -13.16 -13.76
N SER A 122 0.82 -14.20 -13.90
CA SER A 122 1.82 -14.53 -12.87
C SER A 122 2.90 -13.46 -12.67
N SER A 123 3.06 -12.54 -13.62
CA SER A 123 4.06 -11.47 -13.58
C SER A 123 3.47 -10.07 -13.69
N LEU A 124 2.16 -9.92 -13.89
CA LEU A 124 1.51 -8.60 -14.04
C LEU A 124 0.42 -8.45 -13.00
N ASN A 125 0.57 -7.45 -12.16
CA ASN A 125 -0.37 -7.03 -11.15
C ASN A 125 -1.02 -5.72 -11.59
N ALA A 126 -2.29 -5.54 -11.23
CA ALA A 126 -3.03 -4.30 -11.44
C ALA A 126 -3.64 -3.82 -10.13
N TYR A 127 -3.70 -2.50 -9.97
CA TYR A 127 -4.41 -1.80 -8.93
C TYR A 127 -5.40 -0.84 -9.57
N LEU A 128 -6.60 -0.77 -9.01
CA LEU A 128 -7.64 0.16 -9.39
C LEU A 128 -8.19 0.82 -8.12
N GLY A 129 -8.12 2.13 -8.02
CA GLY A 129 -8.66 2.92 -6.93
C GLY A 129 -9.79 3.83 -7.41
N LEU A 130 -10.83 3.96 -6.59
CA LEU A 130 -11.85 5.00 -6.70
C LEU A 130 -11.98 5.68 -5.35
N THR A 131 -11.83 7.00 -5.31
CA THR A 131 -12.03 7.79 -4.10
C THR A 131 -13.03 8.91 -4.38
N SER A 132 -13.97 9.09 -3.46
CA SER A 132 -14.96 10.17 -3.52
C SER A 132 -14.86 11.04 -2.28
N SER A 133 -14.87 12.35 -2.50
CA SER A 133 -14.94 13.38 -1.45
C SER A 133 -16.29 14.08 -1.54
N HIS A 134 -16.95 14.27 -0.40
CA HIS A 134 -18.24 14.97 -0.36
C HIS A 134 -17.99 16.43 0.04
N GLU A 135 -18.37 17.36 -0.85
CA GLU A 135 -18.18 18.81 -0.65
C GLU A 135 -16.73 19.17 -0.23
N PRO A 136 -15.71 18.76 -1.02
CA PRO A 136 -14.33 18.97 -0.65
C PRO A 136 -13.94 20.45 -0.71
N ASP A 137 -13.12 20.87 0.23
CA ASP A 137 -12.52 22.19 0.30
C ASP A 137 -11.22 22.31 -0.52
N PHE A 138 -10.48 21.22 -0.67
CA PHE A 138 -9.22 21.16 -1.42
C PHE A 138 -8.99 19.84 -2.16
N SER A 139 -9.64 18.75 -1.73
CA SER A 139 -9.52 17.43 -2.33
C SER A 139 -10.26 17.34 -3.67
N PRO A 140 -9.85 16.43 -4.57
CA PRO A 140 -10.68 16.12 -5.72
C PRO A 140 -12.04 15.56 -5.26
N SER A 141 -13.11 15.95 -5.96
CA SER A 141 -14.45 15.39 -5.73
C SER A 141 -14.51 13.91 -6.08
N GLN A 142 -13.76 13.50 -7.12
CA GLN A 142 -13.55 12.12 -7.53
C GLN A 142 -12.10 11.91 -7.95
N ARG A 143 -11.54 10.76 -7.57
CA ARG A 143 -10.20 10.32 -7.98
C ARG A 143 -10.26 8.87 -8.45
N TYR A 144 -9.61 8.62 -9.59
CA TYR A 144 -9.46 7.28 -10.16
C TYR A 144 -7.98 6.97 -10.30
N ASP A 145 -7.55 5.87 -9.72
CA ASP A 145 -6.15 5.43 -9.74
C ASP A 145 -6.05 4.13 -10.53
N LEU A 146 -5.07 4.02 -11.41
CA LEU A 146 -4.72 2.81 -12.14
C LEU A 146 -3.22 2.60 -12.07
N ASP A 147 -2.77 1.53 -11.41
CA ASP A 147 -1.37 1.11 -11.45
C ASP A 147 -1.21 -0.28 -12.05
N LEU A 148 -0.14 -0.46 -12.81
CA LEU A 148 0.33 -1.73 -13.34
C LEU A 148 1.73 -1.99 -12.81
N VAL A 149 1.94 -3.19 -12.25
CA VAL A 149 3.24 -3.63 -11.75
C VAL A 149 3.66 -4.90 -12.48
N LEU A 150 4.72 -4.78 -13.28
CA LEU A 150 5.33 -5.89 -14.00
C LEU A 150 6.52 -6.45 -13.22
N LYS A 151 6.36 -7.66 -12.69
CA LYS A 151 7.42 -8.43 -12.03
C LYS A 151 8.42 -8.94 -13.07
N ALA A 152 9.63 -8.41 -13.03
CA ALA A 152 10.76 -8.86 -13.82
C ALA A 152 11.62 -9.88 -13.03
N LYS A 153 12.65 -10.41 -13.68
CA LYS A 153 13.58 -11.36 -13.03
C LYS A 153 14.45 -10.64 -11.99
N ARG A 154 15.00 -11.44 -11.05
CA ARG A 154 15.98 -11.00 -10.03
C ARG A 154 15.42 -9.98 -9.03
N GLY A 155 14.14 -10.09 -8.70
CA GLY A 155 13.51 -9.21 -7.71
C GLY A 155 13.44 -7.76 -8.17
N THR A 156 13.26 -7.52 -9.46
CA THR A 156 12.96 -6.18 -10.00
C THR A 156 11.53 -6.14 -10.47
N SER A 157 10.83 -5.04 -10.20
CA SER A 157 9.50 -4.78 -10.75
C SER A 157 9.48 -3.42 -11.43
N PHE A 158 8.70 -3.27 -12.49
CA PHE A 158 8.45 -1.99 -13.16
C PHE A 158 7.02 -1.54 -12.88
N LEU A 159 6.84 -0.24 -12.69
CA LEU A 159 5.57 0.36 -12.32
C LEU A 159 5.17 1.37 -13.40
N ALA A 160 3.89 1.37 -13.75
CA ALA A 160 3.27 2.40 -14.57
C ALA A 160 1.91 2.76 -13.94
N GLY A 161 1.67 4.03 -13.72
CA GLY A 161 0.49 4.55 -13.02
C GLY A 161 -0.20 5.68 -13.76
N LEU A 162 -1.50 5.82 -13.54
CA LEU A 162 -2.32 6.96 -13.95
C LEU A 162 -3.29 7.30 -12.81
N ASP A 163 -3.18 8.53 -12.32
CA ASP A 163 -4.17 9.13 -11.44
C ASP A 163 -4.97 10.17 -12.23
N TYR A 164 -6.30 10.05 -12.19
CA TYR A 164 -7.23 10.97 -12.83
C TYR A 164 -8.08 11.64 -11.75
N LEU A 165 -7.84 12.93 -11.53
CA LEU A 165 -8.39 13.68 -10.42
C LEU A 165 -9.37 14.74 -10.95
N ILE A 166 -10.59 14.74 -10.41
CA ILE A 166 -11.66 15.65 -10.81
C ILE A 166 -11.85 16.69 -9.69
N PHE A 167 -11.51 17.93 -9.98
CA PHE A 167 -11.80 19.10 -9.16
C PHE A 167 -12.98 19.88 -9.75
N ASP A 168 -13.50 20.85 -9.00
CA ASP A 168 -14.59 21.71 -9.49
C ASP A 168 -14.14 22.57 -10.67
N GLU A 169 -12.87 22.97 -10.68
CA GLU A 169 -12.26 23.78 -11.74
C GLU A 169 -11.89 22.97 -12.99
N GLY A 170 -11.70 21.66 -12.86
CA GLY A 170 -11.33 20.80 -13.98
C GLY A 170 -10.58 19.54 -13.57
N VAL A 171 -9.90 18.94 -14.53
CA VAL A 171 -9.23 17.64 -14.38
C VAL A 171 -7.73 17.83 -14.26
N VAL A 172 -7.12 17.09 -13.33
CA VAL A 172 -5.67 16.89 -13.25
C VAL A 172 -5.36 15.44 -13.57
N GLN A 173 -4.32 15.21 -14.36
CA GLN A 173 -3.81 13.88 -14.70
C GLN A 173 -2.39 13.75 -14.19
N VAL A 174 -2.08 12.63 -13.55
CA VAL A 174 -0.73 12.30 -13.09
C VAL A 174 -0.34 10.95 -13.67
N TYR A 175 0.79 10.91 -14.34
CA TYR A 175 1.40 9.70 -14.88
C TYR A 175 2.59 9.33 -14.02
N ALA A 176 2.69 8.06 -13.64
CA ALA A 176 3.83 7.55 -12.89
C ALA A 176 4.57 6.48 -13.70
N LEU A 177 5.90 6.53 -13.70
CA LEU A 177 6.76 5.47 -14.19
C LEU A 177 7.86 5.21 -13.19
N GLY A 178 8.09 3.95 -12.86
CA GLY A 178 9.07 3.61 -11.84
C GLY A 178 9.56 2.19 -11.88
N PHE A 179 10.42 1.89 -10.92
CA PHE A 179 10.85 0.54 -10.66
C PHE A 179 11.09 0.33 -9.16
N GLU A 180 11.02 -0.93 -8.77
CA GLU A 180 11.37 -1.43 -7.46
C GLU A 180 12.42 -2.51 -7.61
N HIS A 181 13.35 -2.58 -6.65
CA HIS A 181 14.31 -3.66 -6.59
C HIS A 181 14.47 -4.18 -5.17
N TYR A 182 14.48 -5.50 -5.05
CA TYR A 182 14.53 -6.28 -3.83
C TYR A 182 15.88 -7.00 -3.76
N PRO A 183 16.98 -6.31 -3.40
CA PRO A 183 18.30 -6.94 -3.29
C PRO A 183 18.36 -8.03 -2.20
N SER A 184 17.47 -7.95 -1.22
CA SER A 184 17.28 -8.97 -0.19
C SER A 184 15.83 -8.97 0.30
N GLY A 185 15.42 -10.00 1.05
CA GLY A 185 14.09 -10.02 1.68
C GLY A 185 13.89 -8.96 2.78
N ARG A 186 14.92 -8.20 3.18
CA ARG A 186 14.85 -7.19 4.26
C ARG A 186 14.97 -5.76 3.77
N ILE A 187 15.53 -5.56 2.58
CA ILE A 187 15.78 -4.25 2.01
C ILE A 187 15.19 -4.25 0.62
N TYR A 188 14.38 -3.24 0.32
CA TYR A 188 14.01 -2.92 -1.04
C TYR A 188 14.03 -1.42 -1.25
N PHE A 189 14.31 -1.01 -2.48
CA PHE A 189 14.28 0.40 -2.85
C PHE A 189 13.36 0.59 -4.05
N SER A 190 12.79 1.79 -4.16
CA SER A 190 11.95 2.17 -5.28
C SER A 190 12.30 3.55 -5.78
N TYR A 191 12.14 3.74 -7.08
CA TYR A 191 12.23 5.03 -7.72
C TYR A 191 11.01 5.22 -8.62
N GLN A 192 10.37 6.38 -8.55
CA GLN A 192 9.26 6.77 -9.42
C GLN A 192 9.49 8.19 -9.94
N LEU A 193 9.24 8.37 -11.23
CA LEU A 193 9.08 9.64 -11.90
C LEU A 193 7.59 9.87 -12.07
N PHE A 194 7.12 11.07 -11.73
CA PHE A 194 5.77 11.52 -11.98
C PHE A 194 5.80 12.67 -12.97
N HIS A 195 4.83 12.68 -13.88
CA HIS A 195 4.54 13.76 -14.79
C HIS A 195 3.07 14.11 -14.66
N SER A 196 2.74 15.38 -14.48
CA SER A 196 1.36 15.81 -14.31
C SER A 196 0.98 16.95 -15.24
N GLN A 197 -0.31 17.02 -15.54
CA GLN A 197 -0.94 18.07 -16.33
C GLN A 197 -2.26 18.50 -15.67
N ASP A 198 -2.46 19.81 -15.52
CA ASP A 198 -3.72 20.38 -15.01
C ASP A 198 -4.66 20.87 -16.13
N TYR A 199 -5.82 21.37 -15.72
CA TYR A 199 -6.84 21.87 -16.65
C TYR A 199 -6.48 23.19 -17.33
N ASP A 200 -5.47 23.92 -16.83
CA ASP A 200 -4.88 25.10 -17.49
C ASP A 200 -3.78 24.69 -18.50
N GLY A 201 -3.47 23.40 -18.60
CA GLY A 201 -2.44 22.84 -19.47
C GLY A 201 -1.02 23.02 -18.94
N LEU A 202 -0.86 23.49 -17.69
CA LEU A 202 0.44 23.53 -17.03
C LEU A 202 0.91 22.10 -16.78
N THR A 203 2.22 21.89 -16.83
CA THR A 203 2.82 20.60 -16.53
C THR A 203 3.89 20.70 -15.47
N SER A 204 4.11 19.57 -14.80
CA SER A 204 5.08 19.48 -13.71
C SER A 204 5.62 18.05 -13.59
N ASP A 205 6.84 17.95 -13.09
CA ASP A 205 7.52 16.67 -12.90
C ASP A 205 7.96 16.51 -11.45
N SER A 206 8.03 15.27 -10.98
CA SER A 206 8.58 14.96 -9.67
C SER A 206 9.29 13.63 -9.62
N HIS A 207 10.25 13.52 -8.72
CA HIS A 207 11.03 12.33 -8.49
C HIS A 207 10.83 11.86 -7.07
N LEU A 208 10.65 10.56 -6.88
CA LEU A 208 10.47 9.93 -5.60
C LEU A 208 11.43 8.76 -5.45
N LEU A 209 12.23 8.78 -4.39
CA LEU A 209 13.09 7.69 -3.98
C LEU A 209 12.63 7.17 -2.63
N LYS A 210 12.48 5.85 -2.49
CA LYS A 210 12.21 5.18 -1.20
C LYS A 210 13.25 4.10 -0.94
N LEU A 211 13.69 4.03 0.31
CA LEU A 211 14.45 2.92 0.87
C LEU A 211 13.63 2.32 2.00
N ASN A 212 13.37 1.02 1.91
CA ASN A 212 12.60 0.29 2.90
C ASN A 212 13.48 -0.73 3.59
N TYR A 213 13.34 -0.83 4.90
CA TYR A 213 14.08 -1.74 5.74
C TYR A 213 13.16 -2.44 6.74
N SER A 214 13.19 -3.77 6.73
CA SER A 214 12.53 -4.62 7.71
C SER A 214 13.58 -5.19 8.66
N ARG A 215 13.61 -4.67 9.89
CA ARG A 215 14.52 -5.11 10.97
C ARG A 215 13.99 -6.37 11.67
N GLU A 216 12.69 -6.41 11.87
CA GLU A 216 11.92 -7.45 12.56
C GLU A 216 10.61 -7.63 11.82
N LYS A 217 10.06 -8.85 11.80
CA LYS A 217 8.83 -9.18 11.06
C LYS A 217 7.60 -8.31 11.43
N SER A 218 7.67 -7.59 12.55
CA SER A 218 6.64 -6.70 13.06
C SER A 218 6.83 -5.22 12.70
N TYR A 219 7.98 -4.82 12.15
CA TYR A 219 8.30 -3.42 11.86
C TYR A 219 8.81 -3.23 10.43
N LEU A 220 8.26 -2.22 9.75
CA LEU A 220 8.79 -1.74 8.48
C LEU A 220 9.12 -0.25 8.62
N TYR A 221 10.36 0.10 8.26
CA TYR A 221 10.87 1.45 8.22
C TYR A 221 11.00 1.87 6.75
N THR A 222 10.36 2.97 6.38
CA THR A 222 10.51 3.58 5.05
C THR A 222 11.15 4.94 5.20
N PHE A 223 12.28 5.14 4.52
CA PHE A 223 12.92 6.43 4.36
C PHE A 223 12.68 6.87 2.92
N GLY A 224 12.29 8.12 2.73
CA GLY A 224 12.09 8.63 1.39
C GLY A 224 12.53 10.06 1.19
N TYR A 225 12.80 10.35 -0.07
CA TYR A 225 13.16 11.66 -0.56
C TYR A 225 12.38 11.92 -1.84
N ALA A 226 11.74 13.08 -1.91
CA ALA A 226 11.09 13.56 -3.12
C ALA A 226 11.60 14.94 -3.50
N THR A 227 11.60 15.23 -4.80
CA THR A 227 11.96 16.55 -5.33
C THR A 227 11.18 16.86 -6.59
N GLY A 228 10.92 18.15 -6.82
CA GLY A 228 10.11 18.63 -7.94
C GLY A 228 8.75 19.11 -7.46
N SER A 229 7.73 18.99 -8.29
CA SER A 229 6.34 19.20 -7.89
C SER A 229 5.82 18.10 -6.95
N GLU A 230 4.74 18.31 -6.23
CA GLU A 230 4.17 17.31 -5.31
C GLU A 230 3.17 16.37 -6.00
N ALA A 231 3.47 16.00 -7.24
CA ALA A 231 2.68 15.05 -8.02
C ALA A 231 2.65 13.61 -7.44
N PHE A 232 3.37 13.33 -6.35
CA PHE A 232 3.48 11.99 -5.75
C PHE A 232 2.56 11.76 -4.52
N LEU A 233 1.92 12.81 -4.01
CA LEU A 233 0.95 12.79 -2.90
C LEU A 233 -0.18 13.78 -3.19
N VAL A 234 -0.81 13.66 -4.36
CA VAL A 234 -1.81 14.63 -4.80
C VAL A 234 -3.09 14.49 -3.98
N GLU A 235 -3.25 15.36 -3.00
CA GLU A 235 -4.51 15.56 -2.29
C GLU A 235 -5.11 16.93 -2.61
N SER A 236 -4.36 17.81 -3.28
CA SER A 236 -4.83 19.12 -3.72
C SER A 236 -4.14 19.58 -5.00
N ARG A 237 -4.77 20.50 -5.76
CA ARG A 237 -4.18 21.05 -6.99
C ARG A 237 -2.86 21.79 -6.74
N GLU A 238 -2.78 22.55 -5.64
CA GLU A 238 -1.63 23.42 -5.37
C GLU A 238 -0.31 22.64 -5.28
N GLU A 239 -0.38 21.39 -4.81
CA GLU A 239 0.73 20.45 -4.73
C GLU A 239 1.26 20.06 -6.10
N VAL A 240 0.36 19.83 -7.04
CA VAL A 240 0.73 19.33 -8.36
C VAL A 240 1.46 20.40 -9.17
N MET A 241 1.07 21.67 -9.04
CA MET A 241 1.43 22.67 -10.05
C MET A 241 2.32 23.81 -9.56
N ASN A 242 2.12 24.28 -8.33
CA ASN A 242 2.56 25.63 -7.93
C ASN A 242 3.78 25.63 -6.99
N VAL A 243 4.19 24.45 -6.50
CA VAL A 243 5.23 24.33 -5.48
C VAL A 243 6.31 23.39 -5.99
N GLU A 244 7.52 23.91 -6.16
CA GLU A 244 8.70 23.06 -6.25
C GLU A 244 9.22 22.85 -4.83
N SER A 245 9.33 21.59 -4.40
CA SER A 245 9.76 21.26 -3.04
C SER A 245 10.82 20.17 -2.99
N LYS A 246 11.47 20.11 -1.82
CA LYS A 246 12.26 18.96 -1.37
C LYS A 246 11.62 18.40 -0.13
N THR A 247 11.31 17.12 -0.18
CA THR A 247 10.53 16.46 0.86
C THR A 247 11.31 15.27 1.38
N PHE A 248 11.53 15.23 2.68
CA PHE A 248 12.07 14.06 3.38
C PHE A 248 10.94 13.44 4.20
N PHE A 249 10.80 12.12 4.14
CA PHE A 249 9.80 11.45 4.95
C PHE A 249 10.31 10.15 5.56
N LEU A 250 9.75 9.86 6.74
CA LEU A 250 9.95 8.65 7.50
C LEU A 250 8.58 8.04 7.79
N ILE A 251 8.41 6.76 7.43
CA ILE A 251 7.21 5.99 7.76
C ILE A 251 7.63 4.82 8.65
N LEU A 252 6.92 4.66 9.75
CA LEU A 252 7.01 3.53 10.64
C LEU A 252 5.70 2.75 10.61
N LYS A 253 5.76 1.52 10.11
CA LYS A 253 4.66 0.57 10.20
C LYS A 253 4.95 -0.43 11.30
N ARG A 254 3.98 -0.66 12.18
CA ARG A 254 4.04 -1.69 13.22
C ARG A 254 2.82 -2.61 13.14
N TRP A 255 3.09 -3.91 13.04
CA TRP A 255 2.09 -4.95 13.29
C TRP A 255 1.97 -5.16 14.80
N PHE A 256 0.83 -4.80 15.38
CA PHE A 256 0.60 -4.96 16.82
C PHE A 256 -0.26 -6.20 17.14
N ASN A 257 -1.03 -6.70 16.17
CA ASN A 257 -1.71 -7.98 16.31
C ASN A 257 -1.75 -8.73 14.96
N PRO A 258 -0.66 -9.45 14.60
CA PRO A 258 -0.57 -10.19 13.34
C PRO A 258 -1.66 -11.26 13.16
N ARG A 259 -2.15 -11.85 14.27
CA ARG A 259 -3.25 -12.82 14.28
C ARG A 259 -4.57 -12.24 13.79
N TRP A 260 -4.75 -10.94 13.96
CA TRP A 260 -5.96 -10.22 13.56
C TRP A 260 -5.71 -9.32 12.34
N GLY A 261 -4.54 -9.43 11.71
CA GLY A 261 -4.16 -8.60 10.57
C GLY A 261 -4.15 -7.11 10.93
N MET A 262 -3.75 -6.73 12.14
CA MET A 262 -3.81 -5.33 12.58
C MET A 262 -2.44 -4.66 12.57
N ASN A 263 -2.38 -3.50 11.91
CA ASN A 263 -1.18 -2.65 11.92
C ASN A 263 -1.51 -1.16 12.04
N ILE A 264 -0.53 -0.40 12.53
CA ILE A 264 -0.58 1.06 12.63
C ILE A 264 0.60 1.63 11.85
N ASN A 265 0.36 2.72 11.14
CA ASN A 265 1.37 3.50 10.43
C ASN A 265 1.50 4.88 11.04
N ALA A 266 2.73 5.32 11.30
CA ALA A 266 3.04 6.69 11.67
C ALA A 266 4.01 7.25 10.63
N SER A 267 3.65 8.38 10.04
CA SER A 267 4.42 9.05 9.01
C SER A 267 4.77 10.46 9.46
N TYR A 268 6.04 10.83 9.28
CA TYR A 268 6.52 12.18 9.45
C TYR A 268 7.14 12.65 8.14
N THR A 269 6.76 13.84 7.70
CA THR A 269 7.26 14.48 6.49
C THR A 269 7.80 15.87 6.84
N ASP A 270 9.00 16.20 6.38
CA ASP A 270 9.58 17.55 6.43
C ASP A 270 9.69 18.08 5.00
N ARG A 271 8.99 19.17 4.73
CA ARG A 271 8.91 19.75 3.39
C ARG A 271 9.51 21.14 3.35
N LYS A 272 10.36 21.35 2.34
CA LYS A 272 10.98 22.65 2.06
C LYS A 272 10.57 23.14 0.69
N THR A 273 9.87 24.26 0.66
CA THR A 273 9.45 24.95 -0.56
C THR A 273 10.64 25.68 -1.15
N LEU A 274 11.02 25.35 -2.38
CA LEU A 274 12.10 25.99 -3.11
C LEU A 274 11.60 27.22 -3.88
N THR A 275 10.43 27.09 -4.51
CA THR A 275 9.83 28.17 -5.32
C THR A 275 8.31 28.05 -5.32
N LEU A 276 7.62 29.19 -5.17
CA LEU A 276 6.21 29.34 -5.52
C LEU A 276 6.17 29.83 -6.97
N LYS A 277 5.61 29.03 -7.88
CA LYS A 277 5.43 29.39 -9.29
C LYS A 277 4.17 30.22 -9.50
#